data_AF-A0A439CU24-F1
#
_entry.id   AF-A0A439CU24-F1
#
_cell.length_a   1.000
_cell.length_b   1.000
_cell.length_c   1.000
_cell.angle_alpha   90.00
_cell.angle_beta   90.00
_cell.angle_gamma   90.00
#
_symmetry.space_group_name_H-M   'P 1'
#
loop_
_entity.id
_entity.type
_entity.pdbx_description
1 polymer ?
#
loop_
_entity_poly.entity_id
_entity_poly.type
_entity_poly.pdbx_seq_one_letter_code
_entity_poly.pdbx_strand_id
1 'polypeptide(L)'
;MTSLQIDSVTIRGHELSILDITTVNRCLVTLFILLAASYPIYYSLYLHPLRTYPGPKLSAITRMPYWIACLKGDQVRWLAKLHSQYGPVVRFGPDDLSYTDAQAWRDICLVPKGKKENLKEVGFHPPSANGVPNIVCQNDLAHHARLRRALLPAFSERALKAQEPLLQKYADLAIAKPVRLPS
;
A
#
# COMPACT_ATOMS: atom_id res chain seq x y z
N MET A 1 -52.38 -26.88 -18.52
CA MET A 1 -51.01 -26.44 -18.20
C MET A 1 -50.42 -25.85 -19.47
N THR A 2 -50.65 -24.56 -19.72
CA THR A 2 -50.21 -23.87 -20.93
C THR A 2 -49.32 -22.71 -20.50
N SER A 3 -48.02 -22.87 -20.74
CA SER A 3 -47.01 -21.84 -20.51
C SER A 3 -47.20 -20.70 -21.51
N LEU A 4 -47.54 -19.51 -21.03
CA LEU A 4 -47.50 -18.30 -21.84
C LEU A 4 -46.03 -17.95 -22.09
N GLN A 5 -45.55 -18.22 -23.30
CA GLN A 5 -44.25 -17.76 -23.79
C GLN A 5 -44.38 -16.29 -24.19
N ILE A 6 -43.82 -15.39 -23.38
CA ILE A 6 -43.76 -13.97 -23.69
C ILE A 6 -42.51 -13.78 -24.54
N ASP A 7 -42.64 -13.77 -25.87
CA ASP A 7 -41.51 -13.72 -26.82
C ASP A 7 -41.21 -12.30 -27.34
N SER A 8 -42.14 -11.34 -27.18
CA SER A 8 -42.00 -9.97 -27.67
C SER A 8 -42.74 -8.94 -26.80
N VAL A 9 -42.25 -7.70 -26.77
CA VAL A 9 -42.84 -6.58 -26.02
C VAL A 9 -43.05 -5.41 -26.98
N THR A 10 -44.30 -4.98 -27.15
CA THR A 10 -44.65 -3.89 -28.06
C THR A 10 -44.65 -2.54 -27.33
N ILE A 11 -43.75 -1.63 -27.71
CA ILE A 11 -43.69 -0.27 -27.17
C ILE A 11 -43.77 0.71 -28.35
N ARG A 12 -44.74 1.64 -28.34
CA ARG A 12 -44.98 2.66 -29.39
C ARG A 12 -45.07 2.10 -30.83
N GLY A 13 -45.76 0.98 -31.03
CA GLY A 13 -46.07 0.44 -32.37
C GLY A 13 -44.92 -0.31 -33.07
N HIS A 14 -43.78 -0.49 -32.40
CA HIS A 14 -42.71 -1.37 -32.85
C HIS A 14 -42.67 -2.64 -31.99
N GLU A 15 -42.74 -3.82 -32.62
CA GLU A 15 -42.49 -5.10 -31.96
C GLU A 15 -40.99 -5.25 -31.72
N LEU A 16 -40.56 -5.08 -30.48
CA LEU A 16 -39.18 -5.32 -30.10
C LEU A 16 -39.10 -6.74 -29.54
N SER A 17 -38.25 -7.55 -30.17
CA SER A 17 -37.87 -8.86 -29.64
C SER A 17 -37.16 -8.68 -28.29
N ILE A 18 -37.43 -9.55 -27.33
CA ILE A 18 -36.77 -9.54 -26.02
C ILE A 18 -35.25 -9.71 -26.17
N LEU A 19 -34.79 -10.37 -27.24
CA LEU A 19 -33.38 -10.52 -27.57
C LEU A 19 -32.72 -9.18 -27.94
N ASP A 20 -33.46 -8.25 -28.57
CA ASP A 20 -32.94 -6.94 -28.92
C ASP A 20 -32.79 -6.06 -27.67
N ILE A 21 -33.76 -6.10 -26.77
CA ILE A 21 -33.74 -5.37 -25.49
C ILE A 21 -32.58 -5.84 -24.61
N THR A 22 -32.38 -7.16 -24.51
CA THR A 22 -31.26 -7.72 -23.73
C THR A 22 -29.90 -7.40 -24.36
N THR A 23 -29.80 -7.36 -25.69
CA THR A 23 -28.57 -6.96 -26.40
C THR A 23 -28.23 -5.49 -26.15
N VAL A 24 -29.21 -4.59 -26.27
CA VAL A 24 -29.03 -3.17 -25.98
C VAL A 24 -28.61 -2.95 -24.52
N ASN A 25 -29.25 -3.64 -23.57
CA ASN A 25 -28.87 -3.57 -22.16
C ASN A 25 -27.43 -4.05 -21.91
N ARG A 26 -26.98 -5.12 -22.59
CA ARG A 26 -25.58 -5.60 -22.49
C ARG A 26 -24.61 -4.57 -23.05
N CYS A 27 -24.92 -3.92 -24.16
CA CYS A 27 -24.11 -2.84 -24.72
C CYS A 27 -24.04 -1.62 -23.77
N LEU A 28 -25.15 -1.22 -23.16
CA LEU A 28 -25.17 -0.12 -22.19
C LEU A 28 -24.37 -0.44 -20.93
N VAL A 29 -24.49 -1.66 -20.40
CA VAL A 29 -23.72 -2.11 -19.23
C VAL A 29 -22.23 -2.16 -19.54
N THR A 30 -21.84 -2.71 -20.70
CA THR A 30 -20.42 -2.76 -21.09
C THR A 30 -19.84 -1.36 -21.29
N LEU A 31 -20.56 -0.45 -21.96
CA LEU A 31 -20.14 0.95 -22.10
C LEU A 31 -19.99 1.64 -20.74
N PHE A 32 -20.94 1.43 -19.83
CA PHE A 32 -20.87 1.99 -18.47
C PHE A 32 -19.64 1.49 -17.71
N ILE A 33 -19.34 0.19 -17.78
CA ILE A 33 -18.15 -0.40 -17.15
C ILE A 33 -16.87 0.20 -17.74
N LEU A 34 -16.79 0.36 -19.06
CA LEU A 34 -15.62 0.95 -19.71
C LEU A 34 -15.41 2.41 -19.30
N LEU A 35 -16.47 3.21 -19.25
CA LEU A 35 -16.41 4.60 -18.78
C LEU A 35 -16.00 4.66 -17.31
N ALA A 36 -16.62 3.86 -16.45
CA ALA A 36 -16.29 3.78 -15.04
C ALA A 36 -14.82 3.37 -14.80
N ALA A 37 -14.26 2.47 -15.61
CA ALA A 37 -12.86 2.07 -15.52
C ALA A 37 -11.89 3.15 -16.05
N SER A 38 -12.28 3.91 -17.08
CA SER A 38 -11.44 4.97 -17.66
C SER A 38 -11.32 6.22 -16.78
N TYR A 39 -12.36 6.54 -16.01
CA TYR A 39 -12.39 7.72 -15.14
C TYR A 39 -11.26 7.79 -14.09
N PRO A 40 -10.99 6.74 -13.27
CA PRO A 40 -9.91 6.78 -12.28
C PRO A 40 -8.52 6.84 -12.93
N ILE A 41 -8.36 6.26 -14.11
CA ILE A 41 -7.12 6.32 -14.90
C ILE A 41 -6.87 7.77 -15.34
N TYR A 42 -7.88 8.42 -15.92
CA TYR A 42 -7.81 9.81 -16.34
C TYR A 42 -7.52 10.74 -15.14
N TYR A 43 -8.26 10.55 -14.04
CA TYR A 43 -8.05 11.33 -12.82
C TYR A 43 -6.61 11.19 -12.29
N SER A 44 -6.11 9.96 -12.16
CA SER A 44 -4.80 9.67 -11.59
C SER A 44 -3.63 10.26 -12.38
N LEU A 45 -3.78 10.35 -13.70
CA LEU A 45 -2.76 10.88 -14.61
C LEU A 45 -2.82 12.40 -14.74
N TYR A 46 -4.01 12.98 -14.85
CA TYR A 46 -4.16 14.39 -15.23
C TYR A 46 -4.64 15.31 -14.11
N LEU A 47 -5.49 14.83 -13.21
CA LEU A 47 -6.11 15.67 -12.17
C LEU A 47 -5.53 15.43 -10.77
N HIS A 48 -4.74 14.37 -10.60
CA HIS A 48 -4.17 14.02 -9.32
C HIS A 48 -3.18 15.09 -8.82
N PRO A 49 -3.23 15.49 -7.53
CA PRO A 49 -2.29 16.47 -6.98
C PRO A 49 -0.83 16.03 -7.11
N LEU A 50 -0.57 14.72 -7.08
CA LEU A 50 0.77 14.15 -7.24
C LEU A 50 1.23 13.97 -8.71
N ARG A 51 0.51 14.53 -9.70
CA ARG A 51 0.86 14.40 -11.12
C ARG A 51 2.20 15.04 -11.49
N THR A 52 2.64 16.04 -10.72
CA THR A 52 3.89 16.78 -10.97
C THR A 52 5.13 15.93 -10.67
N TYR A 53 4.99 14.89 -9.84
CA TYR A 53 6.10 14.04 -9.47
C TYR A 53 6.43 13.02 -10.57
N PRO A 54 7.71 12.82 -10.89
CA PRO A 54 8.10 11.90 -11.95
C PRO A 54 7.93 10.45 -11.51
N GLY A 55 7.62 9.56 -12.45
CA GLY A 55 7.50 8.13 -12.19
C GLY A 55 6.85 7.35 -13.34
N PRO A 56 6.83 6.01 -13.28
CA PRO A 56 6.16 5.20 -14.29
C PRO A 56 4.65 5.50 -14.34
N LYS A 57 4.08 5.65 -15.53
CA LYS A 57 2.63 5.89 -15.70
C LYS A 57 1.77 4.79 -15.06
N LEU A 58 2.24 3.54 -15.11
CA LEU A 58 1.57 2.41 -14.44
C LEU A 58 1.52 2.59 -12.92
N SER A 59 2.61 3.08 -12.32
CA SER A 59 2.67 3.40 -10.88
C SER A 59 1.75 4.56 -10.50
N ALA A 60 1.52 5.52 -11.39
CA ALA A 60 0.55 6.59 -11.15
C ALA A 60 -0.90 6.09 -11.13
N ILE A 61 -1.22 5.02 -11.88
CA ILE A 61 -2.58 4.45 -11.99
C ILE A 61 -2.83 3.40 -10.91
N THR A 62 -1.83 2.56 -10.61
CA THR A 62 -2.01 1.42 -9.71
C THR A 62 -0.72 1.03 -8.99
N ARG A 63 -0.85 0.39 -7.82
CA ARG A 63 0.26 -0.15 -7.02
C ARG A 63 0.75 -1.52 -7.51
N MET A 64 0.19 -2.06 -8.58
CA MET A 64 0.56 -3.39 -9.10
C MET A 64 2.06 -3.58 -9.38
N PRO A 65 2.78 -2.63 -10.00
CA PRO A 65 4.22 -2.78 -10.24
C PRO A 65 5.02 -3.00 -8.94
N TYR A 66 4.64 -2.28 -7.88
CA TYR A 66 5.24 -2.42 -6.57
C TYR A 66 4.95 -3.80 -5.96
N TRP A 67 3.70 -4.27 -5.99
CA TRP A 67 3.35 -5.60 -5.46
C TRP A 67 4.05 -6.72 -6.21
N ILE A 68 4.19 -6.62 -7.53
CA ILE A 68 4.96 -7.58 -8.33
C ILE A 68 6.43 -7.59 -7.91
N ALA A 69 7.03 -6.41 -7.69
CA ALA A 69 8.41 -6.31 -7.21
C ALA A 69 8.57 -6.91 -5.79
N CYS A 70 7.60 -6.68 -4.90
CA CYS A 70 7.58 -7.29 -3.56
C CYS A 70 7.46 -8.81 -3.60
N LEU A 71 6.57 -9.36 -4.43
CA LEU A 71 6.41 -10.81 -4.60
C LEU A 71 7.66 -11.47 -5.16
N LYS A 72 8.46 -10.74 -5.96
CA LYS A 72 9.76 -11.19 -6.47
C LYS A 72 10.91 -10.99 -5.48
N GLY A 73 10.68 -10.27 -4.37
CA GLY A 73 11.74 -9.87 -3.43
C GLY A 73 12.72 -8.84 -4.00
N ASP A 74 12.35 -8.13 -5.06
CA ASP A 74 13.21 -7.18 -5.79
C ASP A 74 12.76 -5.72 -5.58
N GLN A 75 11.90 -5.45 -4.58
CA GLN A 75 11.30 -4.13 -4.36
C GLN A 75 12.34 -3.03 -4.10
N VAL A 76 13.42 -3.35 -3.38
CA VAL A 76 14.49 -2.40 -3.08
C VAL A 76 15.25 -2.02 -4.34
N ARG A 77 15.62 -3.01 -5.17
CA ARG A 77 16.35 -2.80 -6.42
C ARG A 77 15.48 -2.09 -7.45
N TRP A 78 14.20 -2.47 -7.53
CA TRP A 78 13.22 -1.84 -8.40
C TRP A 78 13.09 -0.35 -8.07
N LEU A 79 12.92 -0.01 -6.78
CA LEU A 79 12.80 1.38 -6.35
C LEU A 79 14.11 2.15 -6.57
N ALA A 80 15.26 1.55 -6.28
CA ALA A 80 16.57 2.13 -6.58
C ALA A 80 16.73 2.45 -8.07
N LYS A 81 16.33 1.54 -8.96
CA LYS A 81 16.33 1.76 -10.41
C LYS A 81 15.43 2.94 -10.81
N LEU A 82 14.26 3.08 -10.18
CA LEU A 82 13.40 4.21 -10.44
C LEU A 82 14.05 5.53 -10.00
N HIS A 83 14.69 5.56 -8.83
CA HIS A 83 15.42 6.75 -8.38
C HIS A 83 16.61 7.10 -9.28
N SER A 84 17.31 6.10 -9.83
CA SER A 84 18.35 6.33 -10.83
C SER A 84 17.81 6.94 -12.13
N GLN A 85 16.56 6.65 -12.50
CA GLN A 85 15.96 7.12 -13.75
C GLN A 85 15.23 8.47 -13.62
N TYR A 86 14.46 8.65 -12.55
CA TYR A 86 13.55 9.78 -12.37
C TYR A 86 14.06 10.81 -11.35
N GLY A 87 15.10 10.47 -10.59
CA GLY A 87 15.75 11.35 -9.63
C GLY A 87 15.36 11.11 -8.17
N PRO A 88 15.58 12.10 -7.28
CA PRO A 88 15.51 11.89 -5.83
C PRO A 88 14.09 11.72 -5.28
N VAL A 89 13.06 12.07 -6.05
CA VAL A 89 11.65 11.91 -5.67
C VAL A 89 10.94 11.17 -6.78
N VAL A 90 10.28 10.06 -6.45
CA VAL A 90 9.61 9.21 -7.43
C VAL A 90 8.22 8.83 -6.95
N ARG A 91 7.24 8.95 -7.85
CA ARG A 91 5.90 8.38 -7.68
C ARG A 91 5.90 6.90 -8.03
N PHE A 92 5.81 6.05 -7.01
CA PHE A 92 5.82 4.59 -7.17
C PHE A 92 4.44 3.93 -6.98
N GLY A 93 3.47 4.70 -6.47
CA GLY A 93 2.04 4.35 -6.40
C GLY A 93 1.13 5.57 -6.64
N PRO A 94 -0.20 5.40 -6.72
CA PRO A 94 -1.13 6.49 -6.97
C PRO A 94 -1.01 7.59 -5.92
N ASP A 95 -0.91 7.20 -4.65
CA ASP A 95 -0.81 8.09 -3.49
C ASP A 95 0.57 8.03 -2.81
N ASP A 96 1.54 7.38 -3.46
CA ASP A 96 2.81 7.02 -2.84
C ASP A 96 4.01 7.67 -3.53
N LEU A 97 4.80 8.37 -2.73
CA LEU A 97 6.07 8.98 -3.12
C LEU A 97 7.21 8.35 -2.33
N SER A 98 8.30 8.05 -3.04
CA SER A 98 9.56 7.65 -2.45
C SER A 98 10.56 8.79 -2.56
N TYR A 99 11.36 8.97 -1.51
CA TYR A 99 12.33 10.04 -1.37
C TYR A 99 13.69 9.47 -1.00
N THR A 100 14.75 9.97 -1.63
CA THR A 100 16.14 9.67 -1.26
C THR A 100 16.86 10.86 -0.62
N ASP A 101 16.17 12.00 -0.47
CA ASP A 101 16.76 13.22 0.06
C ASP A 101 16.77 13.27 1.59
N ALA A 102 17.85 13.81 2.17
CA ALA A 102 18.04 13.90 3.61
C ALA A 102 17.08 14.91 4.28
N GLN A 103 16.63 15.93 3.54
CA GLN A 103 15.64 16.88 4.06
C GLN A 103 14.28 16.19 4.23
N ALA A 104 13.88 15.34 3.27
CA ALA A 104 12.64 14.58 3.36
C ALA A 104 12.60 13.67 4.60
N TRP A 105 13.73 13.06 4.98
CA TRP A 105 13.83 12.30 6.24
C TRP A 105 13.50 13.18 7.47
N ARG A 106 14.03 14.41 7.52
CA ARG A 106 13.74 15.33 8.63
C ARG A 106 12.28 15.77 8.64
N ASP A 107 11.67 15.98 7.48
CA ASP A 107 10.30 16.48 7.41
C ASP A 107 9.25 15.37 7.64
N ILE A 108 9.58 14.11 7.30
CA ILE A 108 8.67 12.96 7.39
C ILE A 108 8.84 12.20 8.69
N CYS A 109 10.08 11.89 9.08
CA CYS A 109 10.40 10.95 10.17
C CYS A 109 10.71 11.66 11.49
N LEU A 110 11.17 12.90 11.46
CA LEU A 110 11.23 13.72 12.66
C LEU A 110 9.93 14.50 12.76
N VAL A 111 9.38 14.64 13.96
CA VAL A 111 8.23 15.51 14.21
C VAL A 111 8.78 16.88 14.62
N PRO A 112 8.74 17.91 13.76
CA PRO A 112 9.17 19.24 14.16
C PRO A 112 8.28 19.76 15.28
N LYS A 113 8.84 20.55 16.20
CA LYS A 113 8.07 21.17 17.29
C LYS A 113 6.86 21.92 16.69
N GLY A 114 5.65 21.56 17.14
CA GLY A 114 4.41 22.20 16.70
C GLY A 114 3.71 21.59 15.48
N LYS A 115 4.27 20.55 14.85
CA LYS A 115 3.57 19.78 13.80
C LYS A 115 3.01 18.47 14.35
N LYS A 116 1.92 17.98 13.74
CA LYS A 116 1.38 16.65 14.03
C LYS A 116 2.26 15.59 13.37
N GLU A 117 2.46 14.48 14.07
CA GLU A 117 3.13 13.29 13.52
C GLU A 117 2.31 12.70 12.38
N ASN A 118 3.00 12.13 11.38
CA ASN A 118 2.35 11.44 10.27
C ASN A 118 1.76 10.11 10.76
N LEU A 119 0.51 9.85 10.38
CA LEU A 119 -0.13 8.56 10.65
C LEU A 119 0.54 7.46 9.81
N LYS A 120 0.48 6.24 10.34
CA LYS A 120 0.98 5.07 9.61
C LYS A 120 -0.06 4.67 8.57
N GLU A 121 0.42 4.29 7.38
CA GLU A 121 -0.44 3.69 6.39
C GLU A 121 -0.82 2.27 6.83
N VAL A 122 -2.13 2.04 6.96
CA VAL A 122 -2.71 0.77 7.44
C VAL A 122 -2.38 -0.38 6.48
N GLY A 123 -2.26 -0.11 5.18
CA GLY A 123 -1.90 -1.12 4.17
C GLY A 123 -0.51 -1.74 4.38
N PHE A 124 0.42 -1.00 4.98
CA PHE A 124 1.76 -1.49 5.31
C PHE A 124 1.91 -2.00 6.74
N HIS A 125 0.97 -1.66 7.62
CA HIS A 125 1.00 -1.99 9.04
C HIS A 125 -0.30 -2.71 9.42
N PRO A 126 -0.46 -3.98 9.01
CA PRO A 126 -1.66 -4.73 9.32
C PRO A 126 -1.83 -4.87 10.84
N PRO A 127 -3.06 -5.08 11.34
CA PRO A 127 -3.30 -5.28 12.75
C PRO A 127 -2.51 -6.49 13.28
N SER A 128 -2.15 -6.42 14.56
CA SER A 128 -1.45 -7.51 15.25
C SER A 128 -2.25 -8.82 15.15
N ALA A 129 -1.54 -9.96 15.07
CA ALA A 129 -2.15 -11.29 14.93
C ALA A 129 -3.14 -11.64 16.06
N ASN A 130 -2.95 -11.07 17.25
CA ASN A 130 -3.82 -11.24 18.42
C ASN A 130 -4.94 -10.18 18.52
N GLY A 131 -5.10 -9.32 17.51
CA GLY A 131 -6.11 -8.25 17.50
C GLY A 131 -5.78 -7.06 18.41
N VAL A 132 -4.70 -7.10 19.19
CA VAL A 132 -4.31 -6.01 20.09
C VAL A 132 -3.25 -5.13 19.43
N PRO A 133 -3.50 -3.82 19.21
CA PRO A 133 -2.53 -2.93 18.60
C PRO A 133 -1.23 -2.84 19.42
N ASN A 134 -0.12 -3.23 18.82
CA ASN A 134 1.22 -3.07 19.38
C ASN A 134 1.86 -1.74 18.92
N ILE A 135 3.08 -1.43 19.37
CA ILE A 135 3.77 -0.18 19.00
C ILE A 135 3.98 -0.04 17.48
N VAL A 136 4.13 -1.15 16.75
CA VAL A 136 4.38 -1.14 15.31
C VAL A 136 3.09 -0.81 14.54
N CYS A 137 1.96 -1.40 14.92
CA CYS A 137 0.70 -1.29 14.18
C CYS A 137 -0.27 -0.23 14.73
N GLN A 138 -0.02 0.34 15.92
CA GLN A 138 -0.88 1.36 16.50
C GLN A 138 -0.86 2.64 15.64
N ASN A 139 -2.05 3.07 15.20
CA ASN A 139 -2.22 4.25 14.34
C ASN A 139 -2.75 5.47 15.12
N ASP A 140 -3.32 5.30 16.32
CA ASP A 140 -3.63 6.46 17.16
C ASP A 140 -2.37 7.01 17.82
N LEU A 141 -2.11 8.31 17.60
CA LEU A 141 -0.91 9.00 18.08
C LEU A 141 -0.80 9.00 19.61
N ALA A 142 -1.92 9.18 20.33
CA ALA A 142 -1.91 9.21 21.78
C ALA A 142 -1.60 7.82 22.37
N HIS A 143 -2.22 6.77 21.83
CA HIS A 143 -1.93 5.40 22.22
C HIS A 143 -0.51 4.99 21.83
N HIS A 144 -0.04 5.37 20.64
CA HIS A 144 1.33 5.13 20.20
C HIS A 144 2.34 5.80 21.14
N ALA A 145 2.11 7.05 21.51
CA ALA A 145 2.96 7.78 22.46
C ALA A 145 2.98 7.11 23.85
N ARG A 146 1.83 6.59 24.33
CA ARG A 146 1.76 5.83 25.59
C ARG A 146 2.60 4.55 25.52
N LEU A 147 2.44 3.76 24.45
CA LEU A 147 3.20 2.52 24.24
C LEU A 147 4.70 2.80 24.14
N ARG A 148 5.09 3.84 23.39
CA ARG A 148 6.48 4.29 23.29
C ARG A 148 7.03 4.63 24.66
N ARG A 149 6.33 5.46 25.46
CA ARG A 149 6.77 5.84 26.81
C ARG A 149 6.95 4.64 27.74
N ALA A 150 6.08 3.64 27.65
CA ALA A 150 6.21 2.41 28.43
C ALA A 150 7.43 1.57 28.02
N LEU A 151 7.82 1.58 26.74
CA LEU A 151 8.94 0.80 26.21
C LEU A 151 10.31 1.50 26.36
N LEU A 152 10.35 2.85 26.37
CA LEU A 152 11.60 3.62 26.39
C LEU A 152 12.59 3.22 27.51
N PRO A 153 12.18 2.94 28.77
CA PRO A 153 13.12 2.56 29.83
C PRO A 153 13.91 1.28 29.53
N ALA A 154 13.34 0.34 28.75
CA ALA A 154 14.01 -0.90 28.36
C ALA A 154 15.20 -0.65 27.42
N PHE A 155 15.24 0.51 26.76
CA PHE A 155 16.33 0.95 25.87
C PHE A 155 17.26 1.98 26.54
N SER A 156 17.17 2.16 27.86
CA SER A 156 18.11 3.01 28.60
C SER A 156 19.50 2.37 28.67
N GLU A 157 20.55 3.19 28.78
CA GLU A 157 21.93 2.70 28.90
C GLU A 157 22.10 1.69 30.03
N ARG A 158 21.45 1.94 31.18
CA ARG A 158 21.44 1.01 32.32
C ARG A 158 20.79 -0.32 31.96
N ALA A 159 19.64 -0.31 31.29
CA ALA A 159 18.93 -1.53 30.90
C ALA A 159 19.73 -2.31 29.84
N LEU A 160 20.35 -1.62 28.88
CA LEU A 160 21.21 -2.23 27.87
C LEU A 160 22.43 -2.91 28.50
N LYS A 161 23.14 -2.23 29.41
CA LYS A 161 24.24 -2.82 30.19
C LYS A 161 23.81 -4.03 31.02
N ALA A 162 22.59 -4.00 31.59
CA ALA A 162 22.05 -5.15 32.31
C ALA A 162 21.74 -6.35 31.40
N GLN A 163 21.41 -6.12 30.13
CA GLN A 163 21.11 -7.17 29.14
C GLN A 163 22.38 -7.72 28.46
N GLU A 164 23.48 -6.97 28.45
CA GLU A 164 24.74 -7.32 27.78
C GLU A 164 25.25 -8.73 28.12
N PRO A 165 25.32 -9.19 29.39
CA PRO A 165 25.82 -10.52 29.71
C PRO A 165 24.97 -11.65 29.12
N LEU A 166 23.65 -11.43 29.01
CA LEU A 166 22.72 -12.39 28.43
C LEU A 166 22.94 -12.51 26.92
N LEU A 167 23.09 -11.38 26.23
CA LEU A 167 23.38 -11.34 24.79
C LEU A 167 24.73 -11.98 24.47
N GLN A 168 25.76 -11.69 25.28
CA GLN A 168 27.08 -12.28 25.14
C GLN A 168 27.02 -13.80 25.24
N LYS A 169 26.30 -14.33 26.23
CA LYS A 169 26.10 -15.78 26.38
C LYS A 169 25.52 -16.44 25.12
N TYR A 170 24.52 -15.81 24.48
CA TYR A 170 23.92 -16.37 23.27
C TYR A 170 24.81 -16.20 22.03
N ALA A 171 25.57 -15.11 21.95
CA ALA A 171 26.57 -14.94 20.91
C ALA A 171 27.66 -16.02 20.99
N ASP A 172 28.19 -16.28 22.19
CA ASP A 172 29.20 -17.31 22.44
C ASP A 172 28.65 -18.70 22.08
N LEU A 173 27.40 -18.99 22.42
CA LEU A 173 26.74 -20.24 22.07
C LEU A 173 26.59 -20.40 20.55
N ALA A 174 26.22 -19.34 19.84
CA ALA A 174 26.08 -19.36 18.38
C ALA A 174 27.43 -19.61 17.68
N ILE A 175 28.52 -19.06 18.22
CA ILE A 175 29.89 -19.32 17.74
C ILE A 175 30.31 -20.77 18.04
N ALA A 176 30.06 -21.24 19.26
CA ALA A 176 30.45 -22.58 19.68
C ALA A 176 29.69 -23.70 18.94
N LYS A 177 28.47 -23.41 18.46
CA LYS A 177 27.63 -24.36 17.71
C LYS A 177 27.33 -23.81 16.30
N PRO A 178 28.29 -23.88 15.37
CA PRO A 178 28.06 -23.40 14.01
C PRO A 178 26.88 -24.16 13.39
N VAL A 179 25.85 -23.40 13.00
CA VAL A 179 24.72 -23.92 12.23
C VAL A 179 25.30 -24.43 10.90
N ARG A 180 25.33 -25.75 10.73
CA ARG A 180 25.75 -26.38 9.48
C ARG A 180 24.63 -26.13 8.46
N LEU A 181 24.79 -25.11 7.62
CA LEU A 181 23.85 -24.85 6.53
C LEU A 181 23.94 -26.01 5.53
N PRO A 182 22.79 -26.55 5.05
CA PRO A 182 22.81 -27.52 3.96
C PRO A 182 23.41 -26.83 2.72
N SER A 183 24.43 -27.47 2.14
CA SER A 183 25.09 -27.08 0.88
C SER A 183 24.15 -27.20 -0.30
#